data_AF-A0A1D2NEI8-F1
#
_entry.id   AF-A0A1D2NEI8-F1
#
_cell.length_a   1.000
_cell.length_b   1.000
_cell.length_c   1.000
_cell.angle_alpha   90.00
_cell.angle_beta   90.00
_cell.angle_gamma   90.00
#
_symmetry.space_group_name_H-M   'P 1'
#
loop_
_entity.id
_entity.type
_entity.pdbx_description
1 polymer ?
#
loop_
_entity_poly.entity_id
_entity_poly.type
_entity_poly.pdbx_seq_one_letter_code
_entity_poly.pdbx_strand_id
1 'polypeptide(L)'
;MNTFGKVTVLAALAIFVILQASLVRSEDKKFQCDGHEITMSEKQVEGMKACAEVIGIKSMEEMTPDKIPCFAKCIMEKGGLLDAEGKPHKENILMNIDAAVPEEMKSTYKAAMEKCIDEHGHHLSPKDETCMSYGPMAMCGMQAFKNICKKG
;
A
#
# COMPACT_ATOMS: atom_id res chain seq x y z
N MET A 1 -51.51 -20.21 -13.19
CA MET A 1 -50.74 -18.95 -13.07
C MET A 1 -49.85 -19.08 -11.84
N ASN A 2 -48.53 -19.19 -12.05
CA ASN A 2 -47.56 -19.65 -11.05
C ASN A 2 -47.18 -18.54 -10.06
N THR A 3 -47.95 -18.40 -8.98
CA THR A 3 -47.63 -17.50 -7.85
C THR A 3 -46.48 -18.05 -6.99
N PHE A 4 -46.30 -19.38 -6.95
CA PHE A 4 -45.31 -20.04 -6.10
C PHE A 4 -43.85 -19.77 -6.54
N GLY A 5 -43.58 -19.69 -7.85
CA GLY A 5 -42.23 -19.44 -8.36
C GLY A 5 -41.68 -18.04 -8.10
N LYS A 6 -42.56 -17.03 -7.97
CA LYS A 6 -42.14 -15.63 -7.76
C LYS A 6 -41.60 -15.39 -6.34
N VAL A 7 -42.17 -16.07 -5.35
CA VAL A 7 -41.78 -15.92 -3.94
C VAL A 7 -40.40 -16.53 -3.69
N THR A 8 -40.10 -17.67 -4.30
CA THR A 8 -38.80 -18.35 -4.14
C THR A 8 -37.66 -17.57 -4.78
N VAL A 9 -37.89 -16.93 -5.94
CA VAL A 9 -36.87 -16.12 -6.63
C VAL A 9 -36.56 -14.83 -5.86
N LEU A 10 -37.58 -14.17 -5.29
CA LEU A 10 -37.40 -12.97 -4.47
C LEU A 10 -36.62 -13.27 -3.18
N ALA A 11 -36.89 -14.40 -2.52
CA ALA A 11 -36.16 -14.82 -1.34
C ALA A 11 -34.68 -15.13 -1.65
N ALA A 12 -34.38 -15.79 -2.77
CA ALA A 12 -33.02 -16.10 -3.18
C ALA A 12 -32.20 -14.83 -3.53
N LEU A 13 -32.81 -13.85 -4.20
CA LEU A 13 -32.17 -12.57 -4.50
C LEU A 13 -31.89 -11.75 -3.24
N ALA A 14 -32.82 -11.72 -2.29
CA ALA A 14 -32.61 -11.02 -1.01
C ALA A 14 -31.46 -11.64 -0.20
N ILE A 15 -31.37 -12.96 -0.16
CA ILE A 15 -30.26 -13.68 0.49
C ILE A 15 -28.93 -13.35 -0.21
N PHE A 16 -28.90 -13.32 -1.54
CA PHE A 16 -27.70 -12.98 -2.30
C PHE A 16 -27.23 -11.54 -2.06
N VAL A 17 -28.15 -10.57 -1.96
CA VAL A 17 -27.82 -9.16 -1.65
C VAL A 17 -27.27 -9.02 -0.22
N ILE A 18 -27.82 -9.74 0.77
CA ILE A 18 -27.34 -9.72 2.15
C ILE A 18 -25.94 -10.36 2.27
N LEU A 19 -25.66 -11.41 1.49
CA LEU A 19 -24.34 -12.04 1.40
C LEU A 19 -23.29 -11.12 0.78
N GLN A 20 -23.65 -10.39 -0.28
CA GLN A 20 -22.76 -9.40 -0.93
C GLN A 20 -22.45 -8.22 0.02
N ALA A 21 -23.44 -7.75 0.79
CA ALA A 21 -23.24 -6.66 1.77
C ALA A 21 -22.33 -7.05 2.95
N SER A 22 -22.23 -8.34 3.26
CA SER A 22 -21.40 -8.85 4.36
C SER A 22 -19.92 -9.05 3.99
N LEU A 23 -19.60 -9.10 2.68
CA LEU A 23 -18.24 -9.33 2.18
C LEU A 23 -17.44 -8.04 1.95
N VAL A 24 -18.08 -6.86 1.93
CA VAL A 24 -17.42 -5.55 1.76
C VAL A 24 -17.33 -4.84 3.11
N ARG A 25 -16.68 -5.47 4.08
CA ARG A 25 -16.16 -4.76 5.26
C ARG A 25 -14.64 -4.69 5.10
N SER A 26 -14.19 -3.70 4.33
CA SER A 26 -12.81 -3.21 4.43
C SER A 26 -12.61 -2.83 5.89
N GLU A 27 -11.83 -3.60 6.64
CA GLU A 27 -11.32 -3.10 7.92
C GLU A 27 -10.34 -1.99 7.57
N ASP A 28 -10.82 -0.74 7.62
CA ASP A 28 -9.98 0.44 7.44
C ASP A 28 -8.90 0.41 8.54
N LYS A 29 -7.69 -0.03 8.17
CA LYS A 29 -6.54 -0.02 9.06
C LYS A 29 -6.17 1.45 9.33
N LYS A 30 -6.62 1.95 10.47
CA LYS A 30 -6.31 3.28 10.99
C LYS A 30 -4.90 3.27 11.59
N PHE A 31 -4.05 4.18 11.16
CA PHE A 31 -2.72 4.39 11.73
C PHE A 31 -2.70 5.68 12.54
N GLN A 32 -2.15 5.65 13.75
CA GLN A 32 -1.92 6.86 14.54
C GLN A 32 -0.51 7.39 14.23
N CYS A 33 -0.44 8.61 13.71
CA CYS A 33 0.78 9.26 13.28
C CYS A 33 0.81 10.67 13.83
N ASP A 34 1.74 10.94 14.75
CA ASP A 34 1.84 12.22 15.46
C ASP A 34 0.50 12.74 16.04
N GLY A 35 -0.35 11.83 16.53
CA GLY A 35 -1.69 12.17 17.06
C GLY A 35 -2.79 12.33 16.01
N HIS A 36 -2.48 12.12 14.73
CA HIS A 36 -3.42 12.13 13.62
C HIS A 36 -3.74 10.72 13.14
N GLU A 37 -5.01 10.46 12.85
CA GLU A 37 -5.43 9.23 12.20
C GLU A 37 -5.14 9.33 10.69
N ILE A 38 -4.26 8.46 10.19
CA ILE A 38 -4.06 8.25 8.76
C ILE A 38 -4.83 7.00 8.34
N THR A 39 -5.70 7.19 7.35
CA THR A 39 -6.42 6.10 6.69
C THR A 39 -5.89 5.95 5.28
N MET A 40 -5.61 4.72 4.87
CA MET A 40 -5.22 4.44 3.48
C MET A 40 -6.46 4.51 2.58
N SER A 41 -6.34 5.18 1.43
CA SER A 41 -7.39 5.15 0.41
C SER A 41 -7.58 3.75 -0.15
N GLU A 42 -8.79 3.43 -0.64
CA GLU A 42 -9.10 2.14 -1.27
C GLU A 42 -8.09 1.78 -2.37
N LYS A 43 -7.73 2.76 -3.22
CA LYS A 43 -6.73 2.58 -4.28
C LYS A 43 -5.35 2.19 -3.74
N GLN A 44 -4.93 2.75 -2.61
CA GLN A 44 -3.65 2.38 -1.98
C GLN A 44 -3.73 0.97 -1.40
N VAL A 45 -4.85 0.62 -0.76
CA VAL A 45 -5.07 -0.74 -0.23
C VAL A 45 -5.07 -1.77 -1.36
N GLU A 46 -5.77 -1.50 -2.46
CA GLU A 46 -5.79 -2.36 -3.65
C GLU A 46 -4.40 -2.50 -4.28
N GLY A 47 -3.67 -1.41 -4.43
CA GLY A 47 -2.29 -1.43 -4.92
C GLY A 47 -1.37 -2.28 -4.05
N MET A 48 -1.48 -2.15 -2.73
CA MET A 48 -0.74 -3.00 -1.78
C MET A 48 -1.15 -4.46 -1.85
N LYS A 49 -2.44 -4.77 -1.95
CA LYS A 49 -2.94 -6.15 -2.11
C LYS A 49 -2.41 -6.78 -3.39
N ALA A 50 -2.45 -6.05 -4.51
CA ALA A 50 -1.91 -6.54 -5.78
C ALA A 50 -0.41 -6.85 -5.68
N CYS A 51 0.38 -6.02 -4.96
CA CYS A 51 1.78 -6.31 -4.74
C CYS A 51 2.04 -7.45 -3.74
N ALA A 52 1.19 -7.59 -2.72
CA ALA A 52 1.23 -8.71 -1.78
C ALA A 52 0.99 -10.05 -2.50
N GLU A 53 0.04 -10.09 -3.45
CA GLU A 53 -0.22 -11.27 -4.29
C GLU A 53 0.99 -11.63 -5.16
N VAL A 54 1.67 -10.64 -5.75
CA VAL A 54 2.88 -10.86 -6.57
C VAL A 54 3.99 -11.58 -5.79
N ILE A 55 4.14 -11.28 -4.49
CA ILE A 55 5.15 -11.91 -3.62
C ILE A 55 4.59 -13.11 -2.82
N GLY A 56 3.37 -13.54 -3.14
CA GLY A 56 2.72 -14.70 -2.53
C GLY A 56 2.50 -14.57 -1.02
N ILE A 57 2.07 -13.41 -0.54
CA ILE A 57 1.54 -13.24 0.83
C ILE A 57 0.06 -12.91 0.78
N LYS A 58 -0.71 -13.43 1.74
CA LYS A 58 -2.16 -13.18 1.83
C LYS A 58 -2.49 -11.95 2.65
N SER A 59 -1.60 -11.56 3.55
CA SER A 59 -1.76 -10.39 4.40
C SER A 59 -0.41 -9.78 4.76
N MET A 60 -0.41 -8.51 5.18
CA MET A 60 0.81 -7.80 5.55
C MET A 60 1.49 -8.38 6.80
N GLU A 61 0.77 -9.16 7.60
CA GLU A 61 1.29 -9.89 8.76
C GLU A 61 2.21 -11.07 8.35
N GLU A 62 2.03 -11.61 7.14
CA GLU A 62 2.91 -12.64 6.55
C GLU A 62 4.16 -12.05 5.90
N MET A 63 4.36 -10.72 5.96
CA MET A 63 5.52 -10.04 5.38
C MET A 63 6.80 -10.43 6.13
N THR A 64 7.67 -11.18 5.47
CA THR A 64 9.00 -11.53 5.96
C THR A 64 10.07 -10.59 5.42
N PRO A 65 11.23 -10.43 6.10
CA PRO A 65 12.28 -9.50 5.68
C PRO A 65 12.80 -9.72 4.24
N ASP A 66 12.81 -10.96 3.76
CA ASP A 66 13.23 -11.34 2.40
C ASP A 66 12.22 -10.95 1.32
N LYS A 67 10.94 -10.75 1.68
CA LYS A 67 9.88 -10.33 0.74
C LYS A 67 9.73 -8.83 0.62
N ILE A 68 10.18 -8.06 1.61
CA ILE A 68 10.12 -6.60 1.64
C ILE A 68 10.71 -5.96 0.37
N PRO A 69 11.90 -6.38 -0.13
CA PRO A 69 12.50 -5.74 -1.30
C PRO A 69 11.64 -5.88 -2.56
N CYS A 70 11.10 -7.07 -2.84
CA CYS A 70 10.22 -7.27 -4.00
C CYS A 70 8.86 -6.60 -3.83
N PHE A 71 8.32 -6.57 -2.62
CA PHE A 71 7.11 -5.80 -2.35
C PHE A 71 7.32 -4.32 -2.66
N ALA A 72 8.42 -3.74 -2.17
CA ALA A 72 8.74 -2.33 -2.40
C ALA A 72 8.97 -2.02 -3.88
N LYS A 73 9.71 -2.88 -4.60
CA LYS A 73 9.87 -2.77 -6.06
C LYS A 73 8.51 -2.67 -6.76
N CYS A 74 7.59 -3.61 -6.45
CA CYS A 74 6.25 -3.60 -7.04
C CYS A 74 5.47 -2.30 -6.75
N ILE A 75 5.51 -1.81 -5.51
CA ILE A 75 4.85 -0.56 -5.13
C ILE A 75 5.44 0.63 -5.90
N MET A 76 6.78 0.70 -6.00
CA MET A 76 7.45 1.80 -6.69
C MET A 76 7.16 1.79 -8.19
N GLU A 77 7.15 0.61 -8.82
CA GLU A 77 6.80 0.46 -10.23
C GLU A 77 5.33 0.82 -10.51
N LYS A 78 4.38 0.23 -9.77
CA LYS A 78 2.95 0.50 -9.97
C LYS A 78 2.54 1.92 -9.58
N GLY A 79 3.24 2.53 -8.63
CA GLY A 79 3.00 3.88 -8.17
C GLY A 79 3.61 4.97 -9.06
N GLY A 80 4.36 4.60 -10.11
CA GLY A 80 5.08 5.57 -10.94
C GLY A 80 6.16 6.33 -10.15
N LEU A 81 6.73 5.68 -9.12
CA LEU A 81 7.72 6.25 -8.23
C LEU A 81 9.15 6.04 -8.73
N LEU A 82 9.29 5.37 -9.87
CA LEU A 82 10.55 5.18 -10.57
C LEU A 82 10.57 5.98 -11.87
N ASP A 83 11.75 6.45 -12.25
CA ASP A 83 11.98 7.06 -13.55
C ASP A 83 12.21 6.00 -14.64
N ALA A 84 12.50 6.44 -15.87
CA ALA A 84 12.74 5.56 -17.00
C ALA A 84 13.99 4.65 -16.84
N GLU A 85 14.89 5.00 -15.91
CA GLU A 85 16.09 4.23 -15.59
C GLU A 85 15.88 3.27 -14.40
N GLY A 86 14.66 3.23 -13.84
CA GLY A 86 14.33 2.41 -12.69
C GLY A 86 14.89 2.94 -11.37
N LYS A 87 15.30 4.21 -11.32
CA LYS A 87 15.74 4.91 -10.11
C LYS A 87 14.58 5.69 -9.48
N PRO A 88 14.66 6.08 -8.20
CA PRO A 88 13.60 6.86 -7.57
C PRO A 88 13.31 8.17 -8.30
N HIS A 89 12.08 8.35 -8.76
CA HIS A 89 11.61 9.63 -9.28
C HIS A 89 11.22 10.53 -8.11
N LYS A 90 12.19 11.30 -7.60
CA LYS A 90 12.04 12.11 -6.38
C LYS A 90 10.76 12.95 -6.38
N GLU A 91 10.49 13.69 -7.46
CA GLU A 91 9.30 14.55 -7.55
C GLU A 91 7.98 13.77 -7.42
N ASN A 92 7.84 12.64 -8.13
CA ASN A 92 6.65 11.79 -8.04
C ASN A 92 6.46 11.19 -6.63
N ILE A 93 7.56 10.84 -5.96
CA ILE A 93 7.51 10.36 -4.57
C ILE A 93 6.99 11.45 -3.64
N LEU A 94 7.55 12.67 -3.73
CA LEU A 94 7.12 13.80 -2.90
C LEU A 94 5.68 14.22 -3.19
N MET A 95 5.26 14.18 -4.46
CA MET A 95 3.87 14.43 -4.85
C MET A 95 2.91 13.36 -4.32
N ASN A 96 3.31 12.09 -4.29
CA ASN A 96 2.51 11.04 -3.66
C ASN A 96 2.38 11.27 -2.15
N ILE A 97 3.43 11.75 -1.47
CA ILE A 97 3.34 12.15 -0.07
C ILE A 97 2.36 13.31 0.11
N ASP A 98 2.39 14.33 -0.77
CA ASP A 98 1.43 15.44 -0.72
C ASP A 98 -0.03 15.00 -0.86
N ALA A 99 -0.28 13.96 -1.65
CA ALA A 99 -1.61 13.43 -1.87
C ALA A 99 -2.09 12.50 -0.74
N ALA A 100 -1.17 11.82 -0.05
CA ALA A 100 -1.49 10.74 0.89
C ALA A 100 -1.36 11.14 2.37
N VAL A 101 -0.58 12.18 2.69
CA VAL A 101 -0.25 12.55 4.06
C VAL A 101 -0.92 13.88 4.44
N PRO A 102 -1.54 13.98 5.63
CA PRO A 102 -2.06 15.24 6.18
C PRO A 102 -1.03 16.37 6.17
N GLU A 103 -1.49 17.61 5.95
CA GLU A 103 -0.65 18.79 5.73
C GLU A 103 0.41 18.97 6.84
N GLU A 104 0.01 18.73 8.08
CA GLU A 104 0.81 18.88 9.29
C GLU A 104 2.03 17.94 9.33
N MET A 105 1.95 16.81 8.63
CA MET A 105 2.99 15.78 8.61
C MET A 105 3.79 15.72 7.31
N LYS A 106 3.37 16.43 6.26
CA LYS A 106 4.01 16.38 4.93
C LYS A 106 5.49 16.72 4.99
N SER A 107 5.87 17.79 5.69
CA SER A 107 7.26 18.24 5.78
C SER A 107 8.16 17.15 6.40
N THR A 108 7.70 16.56 7.51
CA THR A 108 8.40 15.47 8.21
C THR A 108 8.54 14.22 7.33
N TYR A 109 7.46 13.81 6.67
CA TYR A 109 7.48 12.65 5.77
C TYR A 109 8.37 12.86 4.55
N LYS A 110 8.27 14.04 3.92
CA LYS A 110 9.11 14.41 2.77
C LYS A 110 10.57 14.39 3.16
N ALA A 111 10.97 15.08 4.23
CA ALA A 111 12.35 15.13 4.68
C ALA A 111 12.92 13.72 4.96
N ALA A 112 12.13 12.85 5.60
CA ALA A 112 12.54 11.48 5.87
C ALA A 112 12.70 10.65 4.58
N MET A 113 11.78 10.80 3.61
CA MET A 113 11.84 10.08 2.34
C MET A 113 12.95 10.61 1.43
N GLU A 114 13.18 11.94 1.40
CA GLU A 114 14.31 12.53 0.69
C GLU A 114 15.63 11.96 1.19
N LYS A 115 15.80 11.87 2.51
CA LYS A 115 16.97 11.23 3.11
C LYS A 115 17.13 9.78 2.63
N CYS A 116 16.06 9.00 2.60
CA CYS A 116 16.12 7.62 2.10
C CYS A 116 16.50 7.55 0.60
N ILE A 117 16.00 8.48 -0.22
CA ILE A 117 16.35 8.57 -1.64
C ILE A 117 17.83 8.92 -1.79
N ASP A 118 18.32 9.90 -1.06
CA ASP A 118 19.71 10.35 -1.17
C ASP A 118 20.69 9.25 -0.71
N GLU A 119 20.38 8.58 0.41
CA GLU A 119 21.25 7.53 1.00
C GLU A 119 21.20 6.20 0.23
N HIS A 120 20.07 5.85 -0.40
CA HIS A 120 19.86 4.51 -0.95
C HIS A 120 19.36 4.46 -2.39
N GLY A 121 18.85 5.55 -2.95
CA GLY A 121 18.23 5.59 -4.27
C GLY A 121 19.17 5.19 -5.41
N HIS A 122 20.46 5.48 -5.27
CA HIS A 122 21.47 5.12 -6.25
C HIS A 122 21.73 3.61 -6.34
N HIS A 123 21.42 2.83 -5.29
CA HIS A 123 21.60 1.38 -5.26
C HIS A 123 20.52 0.60 -6.03
N LEU A 124 19.36 1.20 -6.29
CA LEU A 124 18.25 0.52 -6.95
C LEU A 124 18.63 0.10 -8.37
N SER A 125 18.33 -1.14 -8.74
CA SER A 125 18.60 -1.65 -10.08
C SER A 125 17.33 -2.27 -10.66
N PRO A 126 16.77 -1.75 -11.77
CA PRO A 126 15.60 -2.37 -12.40
C PRO A 126 15.88 -3.79 -12.89
N LYS A 127 17.15 -4.08 -13.21
CA LYS A 127 17.63 -5.38 -13.70
C LYS A 127 17.83 -6.41 -12.59
N ASP A 128 17.67 -6.02 -11.33
CA ASP A 128 17.75 -6.95 -10.21
C ASP A 128 16.48 -7.79 -10.13
N GLU A 129 16.61 -9.06 -10.54
CA GLU A 129 15.56 -10.07 -10.50
C GLU A 129 15.24 -10.52 -9.08
N THR A 130 16.17 -10.35 -8.14
CA THR A 130 15.97 -10.70 -6.71
C THR A 130 15.34 -9.55 -5.92
N CYS A 131 15.20 -8.38 -6.53
CA CYS A 131 14.75 -7.13 -5.92
C CYS A 131 15.57 -6.61 -4.73
N MET A 132 16.66 -7.27 -4.35
CA MET A 132 17.44 -6.95 -3.14
C MET A 132 18.01 -5.53 -3.13
N SER A 133 18.30 -4.96 -4.31
CA SER A 133 18.72 -3.56 -4.49
C SER A 133 17.69 -2.55 -3.99
N TYR A 134 16.40 -2.92 -3.89
CA TYR A 134 15.33 -2.09 -3.33
C TYR A 134 15.24 -2.18 -1.80
N GLY A 135 15.86 -3.20 -1.20
CA GLY A 135 15.78 -3.50 0.24
C GLY A 135 16.20 -2.35 1.15
N PRO A 136 17.40 -1.75 0.97
CA PRO A 136 17.84 -0.64 1.82
C PRO A 136 16.88 0.55 1.82
N MET A 137 16.41 0.96 0.63
CA MET A 137 15.45 2.06 0.50
C MET A 137 14.09 1.71 1.13
N ALA A 138 13.60 0.49 0.91
CA ALA A 138 12.35 0.02 1.51
C ALA A 138 12.41 0.03 3.05
N MET A 139 13.51 -0.47 3.61
CA MET A 139 13.72 -0.51 5.06
C MET A 139 13.84 0.90 5.65
N CYS A 140 14.54 1.81 4.96
CA CYS A 140 14.61 3.21 5.37
C CYS A 140 13.22 3.86 5.40
N GLY A 141 12.43 3.69 4.34
CA GLY A 141 11.06 4.21 4.27
C GLY A 141 10.14 3.63 5.36
N MET A 142 10.23 2.31 5.62
CA MET A 142 9.48 1.67 6.70
C MET A 142 9.91 2.15 8.09
N GLN A 143 11.20 2.39 8.32
CA GLN A 143 11.69 2.94 9.57
C GLN A 143 11.23 4.39 9.76
N ALA A 144 11.31 5.21 8.71
CA ALA A 144 10.77 6.57 8.71
C ALA A 144 9.28 6.56 9.08
N PHE A 145 8.48 5.72 8.42
CA PHE A 145 7.07 5.56 8.73
C PHE A 145 6.84 5.15 10.19
N LYS A 146 7.56 4.15 10.71
CA LYS A 146 7.42 3.71 12.12
C LYS A 146 7.82 4.77 13.14
N ASN A 147 8.81 5.60 12.81
CA ASN A 147 9.28 6.66 13.71
C ASN A 147 8.25 7.80 13.80
N ILE A 148 7.54 8.08 12.70
CA ILE A 148 6.48 9.09 12.64
C ILE A 148 5.15 8.53 13.18
N CYS A 149 4.81 7.31 12.76
CA CYS A 149 3.63 6.57 13.16
C CYS A 149 3.99 5.52 14.21
N LYS A 150 3.85 5.89 15.48
CA LYS A 150 3.85 4.90 16.56
C LYS A 150 2.59 4.07 16.41
N LYS A 151 2.68 2.74 16.52
CA LYS A 151 1.48 1.92 16.70
C LYS A 151 0.71 2.46 17.91
N GLY A 152 -0.46 3.04 17.67
CA GLY A 152 -1.46 3.32 18.69
C GLY A 152 -2.04 2.02 19.23
#